data_AF-A0A8H4ZS31-F1
#
_entry.id   AF-A0A8H4ZS31-F1
#
_cell.length_a   1.000
_cell.length_b   1.000
_cell.length_c   1.000
_cell.angle_alpha   90.00
_cell.angle_beta   90.00
_cell.angle_gamma   90.00
#
_symmetry.space_group_name_H-M   'P 1'
#
loop_
_entity.id
_entity.type
_entity.pdbx_description
1 polymer ?
#
loop_
_entity_poly.entity_id
_entity_poly.type
_entity_poly.pdbx_seq_one_letter_code
_entity_poly.pdbx_strand_id
1 'polypeptide(L)'
;MVFPEQEGIFASMARVVVANFRDSAQITARMLPIATTLGKLNEKRLNLIEQINEGLEDIYDTLEVESECVRGDCICSSLTLGVLSRMWHQYEHAEPPFITPFDGYSVSTALKLVKECIEPVPLHDNPGTDVPRYINPYDGRTYPCSIRGRMTPVLQTVERELCRMSPADFKA
;
A
#
# COMPACT_ATOMS: atom_id res chain seq x y z
N MET A 1 19.94 -32.05 0.73
CA MET A 1 19.07 -33.00 0.00
C MET A 1 17.70 -32.95 0.65
N VAL A 2 16.67 -32.50 -0.07
CA VAL A 2 15.27 -32.55 0.39
C VAL A 2 14.64 -33.70 -0.38
N PHE A 3 14.13 -34.70 0.33
CA PHE A 3 13.52 -35.89 -0.28
C PHE A 3 12.07 -35.55 -0.69
N PRO A 4 11.73 -35.54 -2.00
CA PRO A 4 10.40 -35.13 -2.48
C PRO A 4 9.25 -36.02 -1.98
N GLU A 5 9.55 -37.27 -1.64
CA GLU A 5 8.55 -38.24 -1.16
C GLU A 5 8.07 -37.95 0.28
N GLN A 6 8.82 -37.15 1.06
CA GLN A 6 8.47 -36.84 2.45
C GLN A 6 7.46 -35.70 2.59
N GLU A 7 7.37 -34.79 1.61
CA GLU A 7 6.40 -33.68 1.65
C GLU A 7 4.96 -34.16 1.57
N GLY A 8 4.68 -35.16 0.73
CA GLY A 8 3.34 -35.75 0.62
C GLY A 8 2.90 -36.47 1.90
N ILE A 9 3.84 -37.15 2.56
CA ILE A 9 3.61 -37.83 3.84
C ILE A 9 3.40 -36.81 4.95
N PHE A 10 4.25 -35.78 5.03
CA PHE A 10 4.12 -34.72 6.02
C PHE A 10 2.80 -33.96 5.86
N ALA A 11 2.41 -33.59 4.64
CA ALA A 11 1.15 -32.90 4.37
C ALA A 11 -0.08 -33.76 4.74
N SER A 12 -0.03 -35.07 4.45
CA SER A 12 -1.05 -36.04 4.83
C SER A 12 -1.18 -36.16 6.35
N MET A 13 -0.06 -36.37 7.05
CA MET A 13 -0.04 -36.51 8.51
C MET A 13 -0.42 -35.20 9.21
N ALA A 14 0.05 -34.05 8.72
CA ALA A 14 -0.33 -32.74 9.23
C ALA A 14 -1.84 -32.50 9.09
N ARG A 15 -2.46 -32.88 7.95
CA ARG A 15 -3.92 -32.81 7.77
C ARG A 15 -4.66 -33.67 8.78
N VAL A 16 -4.20 -34.90 9.02
CA VAL A 16 -4.83 -35.82 9.99
C VAL A 16 -4.70 -35.28 11.41
N VAL A 17 -3.55 -34.72 11.78
CA VAL A 17 -3.33 -34.12 13.10
C VAL A 17 -4.22 -32.89 13.28
N VAL A 18 -4.30 -31.99 12.29
CA VAL A 18 -5.16 -30.80 12.33
C VAL A 18 -6.64 -31.19 12.39
N ALA A 19 -7.08 -32.16 11.59
CA ALA A 19 -8.48 -32.60 11.55
C ALA A 19 -8.94 -33.31 12.85
N ASN A 20 -8.01 -33.93 13.58
CA ASN A 20 -8.31 -34.64 14.83
C ASN A 20 -7.97 -33.81 16.08
N PHE A 21 -7.50 -32.57 15.92
CA PHE A 21 -7.14 -31.71 17.04
C PHE A 21 -8.41 -31.16 17.72
N ARG A 22 -8.82 -31.76 18.84
CA ARG A 22 -10.05 -31.42 19.57
C ARG A 22 -9.89 -30.35 20.66
N ASP A 23 -8.66 -29.96 21.01
CA ASP A 23 -8.34 -29.02 22.09
C ASP A 23 -7.65 -27.74 21.57
N SER A 24 -8.34 -26.96 20.72
CA SER A 24 -7.81 -25.70 20.16
C SER A 24 -7.46 -24.64 21.21
N ALA A 25 -7.94 -24.79 22.45
CA ALA A 25 -7.67 -23.86 23.55
C ALA A 25 -6.22 -23.88 24.07
N GLN A 26 -5.41 -24.90 23.73
CA GLN A 26 -4.02 -25.02 24.20
C GLN A 26 -2.95 -24.62 23.19
N ILE A 27 -3.28 -24.48 21.90
CA ILE A 27 -2.32 -23.97 20.91
C ILE A 27 -2.45 -22.44 20.88
N THR A 28 -1.55 -21.74 21.55
CA THR A 28 -1.34 -20.33 21.25
C THR A 28 -0.54 -20.21 19.95
N ALA A 29 -0.77 -19.17 19.15
CA ALA A 29 -0.05 -18.95 17.89
C ALA A 29 1.48 -19.03 18.06
N ARG A 30 2.00 -18.66 19.24
CA ARG A 30 3.41 -18.76 19.65
C ARG A 30 3.97 -20.19 19.67
N MET A 31 3.12 -21.22 19.76
CA MET A 31 3.53 -22.63 19.79
C MET A 31 3.67 -23.24 18.40
N LEU A 32 3.24 -22.51 17.35
CA LEU A 32 3.48 -22.92 15.97
C LEU A 32 4.83 -22.34 15.51
N PRO A 33 5.69 -23.14 14.83
CA PRO A 33 6.95 -22.64 14.23
C PRO A 33 6.74 -21.56 13.15
N ILE A 34 5.49 -21.16 12.90
CA ILE A 34 5.04 -20.16 11.94
C ILE A 34 4.87 -18.78 12.62
N ALA A 35 4.78 -18.70 13.94
CA ALA A 35 4.53 -17.46 14.67
C ALA A 35 5.58 -16.37 14.36
N THR A 36 6.85 -16.76 14.39
CA THR A 36 7.99 -15.87 14.09
C THR A 36 7.95 -15.39 12.65
N THR A 37 7.66 -16.29 11.70
CA THR A 37 7.52 -15.95 10.28
C THR A 37 6.34 -14.99 10.05
N LEU A 38 5.19 -15.22 10.71
CA LEU A 38 4.05 -14.31 10.63
C LEU A 38 4.35 -12.94 11.25
N GLY A 39 5.11 -12.90 12.34
CA GLY A 39 5.60 -11.65 12.94
C GLY A 39 6.42 -10.85 11.93
N LYS A 40 7.46 -11.46 11.35
CA LYS A 40 8.31 -10.83 10.33
C LYS A 40 7.52 -10.38 9.09
N LEU A 41 6.55 -11.18 8.64
CA LEU A 41 5.66 -10.81 7.53
C LEU A 41 4.79 -9.61 7.87
N ASN A 42 4.24 -9.55 9.09
CA ASN A 42 3.44 -8.42 9.53
C ASN A 42 4.29 -7.16 9.71
N GLU A 43 5.49 -7.25 10.28
CA GLU A 43 6.44 -6.14 10.36
C GLU A 43 6.75 -5.61 8.96
N LYS A 44 7.01 -6.50 8.00
CA LYS A 44 7.29 -6.08 6.62
C LYS A 44 6.08 -5.45 5.94
N ARG A 45 4.87 -5.99 6.17
CA ARG A 45 3.61 -5.39 5.71
C ARG A 45 3.46 -3.98 6.25
N LEU A 46 3.64 -3.80 7.56
CA LEU A 46 3.51 -2.51 8.24
C LEU A 46 4.50 -1.50 7.69
N ASN A 47 5.79 -1.86 7.63
CA ASN A 47 6.84 -0.98 7.11
C ASN A 47 6.56 -0.50 5.68
N LEU A 48 6.04 -1.36 4.80
CA LEU A 48 5.70 -0.95 3.43
C LEU A 48 4.48 -0.04 3.36
N ILE A 49 3.49 -0.24 4.24
CA ILE A 49 2.31 0.65 4.31
C ILE A 49 2.72 2.00 4.90
N GLU A 50 3.57 1.99 5.91
CA GLU A 50 4.13 3.19 6.54
C GLU A 50 4.91 4.03 5.53
N GLN A 51 5.77 3.43 4.69
CA GLN A 51 6.43 4.14 3.58
C GLN A 51 5.46 4.83 2.62
N ILE A 52 4.28 4.24 2.36
CA ILE A 52 3.25 4.88 1.52
C ILE A 52 2.64 6.07 2.27
N ASN A 53 2.36 5.91 3.56
CA ASN A 53 1.78 6.97 4.39
C ASN A 53 2.74 8.15 4.55
N GLU A 54 4.00 7.90 4.90
CA GLU A 54 5.07 8.90 4.98
C GLU A 54 5.25 9.64 3.65
N GLY A 55 5.21 8.92 2.51
CA GLY A 55 5.26 9.56 1.20
C GLY A 55 4.10 10.50 0.91
N LEU A 56 2.90 10.23 1.46
CA LEU A 56 1.77 11.15 1.36
C LEU A 56 1.97 12.36 2.27
N GLU A 57 2.45 12.17 3.50
CA GLU A 57 2.80 13.24 4.46
C GLU A 57 3.84 14.19 3.85
N ASP A 58 4.92 13.67 3.27
CA ASP A 58 5.94 14.46 2.58
C ASP A 58 5.35 15.32 1.44
N ILE A 59 4.39 14.77 0.68
CA ILE A 59 3.71 15.51 -0.38
C ILE A 59 2.85 16.62 0.20
N TYR A 60 2.14 16.38 1.31
CA TYR A 60 1.34 17.39 1.98
C TYR A 60 2.20 18.57 2.42
N ASP A 61 3.25 18.28 3.15
CA ASP A 61 4.19 19.29 3.68
C ASP A 61 4.82 20.09 2.53
N THR A 62 5.18 19.40 1.44
CA THR A 62 5.68 20.07 0.23
C THR A 62 4.64 21.00 -0.37
N LEU A 63 3.40 20.53 -0.56
CA LEU A 63 2.33 21.30 -1.19
C LEU A 63 1.86 22.49 -0.34
N GLU A 64 2.03 22.45 0.98
CA GLU A 64 1.69 23.56 1.87
C GLU A 64 2.58 24.79 1.63
N VAL A 65 3.84 24.57 1.26
CA VAL A 65 4.83 25.66 1.05
C VAL A 65 5.16 25.91 -0.43
N GLU A 66 4.78 25.01 -1.33
CA GLU A 66 5.05 25.11 -2.77
C GLU A 66 4.21 26.24 -3.40
N SER A 67 4.89 27.26 -3.94
CA SER A 67 4.22 28.39 -4.59
C SER A 67 3.74 28.08 -6.01
N GLU A 68 4.45 27.19 -6.72
CA GLU A 68 4.18 26.80 -8.10
C GLU A 68 4.57 25.34 -8.32
N CYS A 69 3.82 24.62 -9.14
CA CYS A 69 4.19 23.25 -9.50
C CYS A 69 5.40 23.22 -10.45
N VAL A 70 5.93 22.03 -10.74
CA VAL A 70 7.05 21.81 -11.68
C VAL A 70 6.83 22.38 -13.10
N ARG A 71 5.60 22.75 -13.45
CA ARG A 71 5.21 23.38 -14.73
C ARG A 71 4.98 24.88 -14.64
N GLY A 72 5.23 25.50 -13.48
CA GLY A 72 5.09 26.95 -13.24
C GLY A 72 3.65 27.41 -13.04
N ASP A 73 2.72 26.51 -12.71
CA ASP A 73 1.32 26.86 -12.44
C ASP A 73 1.10 26.96 -10.93
N CYS A 74 0.69 28.15 -10.46
CA CYS A 74 0.48 28.47 -9.05
C CYS A 74 -0.80 27.87 -8.46
N ILE A 75 -1.75 27.43 -9.30
CA ILE A 75 -3.03 26.88 -8.85
C ILE A 75 -2.91 25.38 -8.62
N CYS A 76 -2.04 24.69 -9.37
CA CYS A 76 -1.87 23.24 -9.29
C CYS A 76 -1.59 22.75 -7.87
N SER A 77 -0.66 23.39 -7.14
CA SER A 77 -0.27 22.96 -5.80
C SER A 77 -1.45 23.03 -4.82
N SER A 78 -2.20 24.13 -4.83
CA SER A 78 -3.40 24.31 -4.00
C SER A 78 -4.51 23.32 -4.35
N LEU A 79 -4.72 23.02 -5.65
CA LEU A 79 -5.71 22.03 -6.07
C LEU A 79 -5.32 20.62 -5.64
N THR A 80 -4.07 20.22 -5.86
CA THR A 80 -3.55 18.91 -5.43
C THR A 80 -3.65 18.77 -3.91
N LEU A 81 -3.30 19.82 -3.14
CA LEU A 81 -3.44 19.83 -1.68
C LEU A 81 -4.89 19.61 -1.26
N GLY A 82 -5.84 20.30 -1.89
CA GLY A 82 -7.26 20.13 -1.61
C GLY A 82 -7.78 18.71 -1.93
N VAL A 83 -7.25 18.05 -2.96
CA VAL A 83 -7.55 16.64 -3.25
C VAL A 83 -6.96 15.73 -2.18
N LEU A 84 -5.71 15.95 -1.81
CA LEU A 84 -4.98 15.16 -0.81
C LEU A 84 -5.67 15.24 0.57
N SER A 85 -6.04 16.43 1.01
CA SER A 85 -6.79 16.63 2.27
C SER A 85 -8.14 15.89 2.27
N ARG A 86 -8.86 15.90 1.14
CA ARG A 86 -10.12 15.13 1.01
C ARG A 86 -9.86 13.62 1.06
N MET A 87 -8.81 13.16 0.40
CA MET A 87 -8.42 11.76 0.37
C MET A 87 -8.09 11.25 1.78
N TRP A 88 -7.29 11.98 2.56
CA TRP A 88 -7.03 11.62 3.96
C TRP A 88 -8.29 11.55 4.79
N HIS A 89 -9.14 12.59 4.71
CA HIS A 89 -10.38 12.61 5.46
C HIS A 89 -11.26 11.38 5.16
N GLN A 90 -11.34 10.97 3.89
CA GLN A 90 -12.06 9.75 3.49
C GLN A 90 -11.44 8.49 4.08
N TYR A 91 -10.12 8.40 4.12
CA TYR A 91 -9.41 7.20 4.60
C TYR A 91 -9.43 7.06 6.12
N GLU A 92 -9.36 8.18 6.85
CA GLU A 92 -9.54 8.20 8.31
C GLU A 92 -10.93 7.73 8.74
N HIS A 93 -11.94 7.92 7.89
CA HIS A 93 -13.34 7.55 8.16
C HIS A 93 -13.79 6.30 7.38
N ALA A 94 -12.86 5.59 6.74
CA ALA A 94 -13.15 4.31 6.09
C ALA A 94 -13.34 3.19 7.12
N GLU A 95 -13.90 2.05 6.66
CA GLU A 95 -14.01 0.84 7.48
C GLU A 95 -13.27 -0.33 6.79
N PRO A 96 -12.11 -0.78 7.30
CA PRO A 96 -11.36 -0.22 8.43
C PRO A 96 -10.73 1.15 8.10
N PRO A 97 -10.39 1.99 9.09
CA PRO A 97 -9.74 3.28 8.85
C PRO A 97 -8.25 3.10 8.50
N PHE A 98 -7.74 3.91 7.57
CA PHE A 98 -6.31 3.90 7.19
C PHE A 98 -5.49 4.72 8.17
N ILE A 99 -5.36 4.21 9.40
CA ILE A 99 -4.57 4.81 10.46
C ILE A 99 -3.71 3.74 11.12
N THR A 100 -2.53 4.10 11.63
CA THR A 100 -1.66 3.17 12.38
C THR A 100 -2.46 2.46 13.48
N PRO A 101 -2.37 1.11 13.60
CA PRO A 101 -1.40 0.21 12.98
C PRO A 101 -1.82 -0.39 11.62
N PHE A 102 -2.71 0.27 10.88
CA PHE A 102 -3.19 -0.13 9.55
C PHE A 102 -3.79 -1.55 9.55
N ASP A 103 -4.56 -1.86 10.59
CA ASP A 103 -5.23 -3.14 10.71
C ASP A 103 -6.25 -3.34 9.58
N GLY A 104 -6.27 -4.55 9.02
CA GLY A 104 -7.12 -4.88 7.87
C GLY A 104 -6.61 -4.41 6.51
N TYR A 105 -5.51 -3.64 6.46
CA TYR A 105 -4.90 -3.23 5.20
C TYR A 105 -3.81 -4.19 4.72
N SER A 106 -3.90 -4.59 3.45
CA SER A 106 -2.77 -5.18 2.73
C SER A 106 -1.95 -4.09 2.06
N VAL A 107 -0.67 -4.36 1.76
CA VAL A 107 0.16 -3.43 0.97
C VAL A 107 -0.49 -3.13 -0.38
N SER A 108 -1.10 -4.13 -1.02
CA SER A 108 -1.83 -3.96 -2.28
C SER A 108 -3.02 -3.01 -2.15
N THR A 109 -3.76 -3.07 -1.03
CA THR A 109 -4.85 -2.14 -0.74
C THR A 109 -4.32 -0.73 -0.56
N ALA A 110 -3.25 -0.54 0.20
CA ALA A 110 -2.61 0.76 0.40
C ALA A 110 -2.09 1.37 -0.93
N LEU A 111 -1.47 0.56 -1.78
CA LEU A 111 -1.05 0.99 -3.13
C LEU A 111 -2.25 1.45 -3.99
N LYS A 112 -3.39 0.75 -3.90
CA LYS A 112 -4.59 1.12 -4.66
C LYS A 112 -5.18 2.45 -4.22
N LEU A 113 -5.15 2.76 -2.91
CA LEU A 113 -5.61 4.05 -2.40
C LEU A 113 -4.97 5.21 -3.18
N VAL A 114 -3.65 5.18 -3.31
CA VAL A 114 -2.91 6.21 -4.06
C VAL A 114 -3.16 6.13 -5.56
N LYS A 115 -3.09 4.93 -6.15
CA LYS A 115 -3.17 4.77 -7.61
C LYS A 115 -4.53 5.10 -8.20
N GLU A 116 -5.59 4.78 -7.46
CA GLU A 116 -6.99 4.95 -7.86
C GLU A 116 -7.59 6.23 -7.27
N CYS A 117 -6.76 7.11 -6.69
CA CYS A 117 -7.20 8.42 -6.23
C CYS A 117 -7.83 9.23 -7.37
N ILE A 118 -9.02 9.80 -7.10
CA ILE A 118 -9.76 10.61 -8.06
C ILE A 118 -9.20 12.03 -8.03
N GLU A 119 -8.33 12.30 -9.00
CA GLU A 119 -7.67 13.59 -9.16
C GLU A 119 -8.15 14.29 -10.45
N PRO A 120 -8.38 15.60 -10.44
CA PRO A 120 -8.59 16.35 -11.68
C PRO A 120 -7.29 16.36 -12.50
N VAL A 121 -7.43 16.41 -13.83
CA VAL A 121 -6.29 16.68 -14.72
C VAL A 121 -5.77 18.09 -14.41
N PRO A 122 -4.45 18.29 -14.29
CA PRO A 122 -3.86 19.60 -14.05
C PRO A 122 -4.34 20.63 -15.07
N LEU A 123 -4.55 21.88 -14.63
CA LEU A 123 -5.12 22.94 -15.49
C LEU A 123 -4.28 23.19 -16.75
N HIS A 124 -2.95 23.21 -16.60
CA HIS A 124 -2.03 23.37 -17.74
C HIS A 124 -2.08 22.20 -18.75
N ASP A 125 -2.60 21.03 -18.36
CA ASP A 125 -2.79 19.87 -19.24
C ASP A 125 -4.25 19.68 -19.68
N ASN A 126 -5.15 20.58 -19.27
CA ASN A 126 -6.56 20.62 -19.66
C ASN A 126 -6.97 21.96 -20.32
N PRO A 127 -6.25 22.46 -21.35
CA PRO A 127 -6.58 23.74 -21.96
C PRO A 127 -7.93 23.67 -22.71
N GLY A 128 -8.78 24.67 -22.49
CA GLY A 128 -9.96 24.93 -23.32
C GLY A 128 -11.17 24.03 -23.10
N THR A 129 -11.31 23.40 -21.92
CA THR A 129 -12.56 22.72 -21.54
C THR A 129 -13.11 23.27 -20.24
N ASP A 130 -14.37 23.72 -20.26
CA ASP A 130 -15.09 24.24 -19.08
C ASP A 130 -15.48 23.12 -18.09
N VAL A 131 -15.32 21.85 -18.49
CA VAL A 131 -15.66 20.68 -17.69
C VAL A 131 -14.38 20.07 -17.11
N PRO A 132 -14.28 19.90 -15.77
CA PRO A 132 -13.17 19.21 -15.14
C PRO A 132 -13.04 17.79 -15.69
N ARG A 133 -11.91 17.49 -16.33
CA ARG A 133 -11.54 16.12 -16.67
C ARG A 133 -10.83 15.51 -15.46
N TYR A 134 -11.11 14.24 -15.20
CA TYR A 134 -10.43 13.48 -14.15
C TYR A 134 -9.36 12.59 -14.75
N ILE A 135 -8.28 12.42 -14.01
CA ILE A 135 -7.20 11.51 -14.38
C ILE A 135 -7.75 10.08 -14.39
N ASN A 136 -7.59 9.39 -15.53
CA ASN A 136 -7.91 7.96 -15.59
C ASN A 136 -6.73 7.17 -14.98
N PRO A 137 -6.95 6.30 -13.99
CA PRO A 137 -5.88 5.48 -13.41
C PRO A 137 -5.32 4.40 -14.34
N TYR A 138 -6.00 4.10 -15.44
CA TYR A 138 -5.66 3.02 -16.37
C TYR A 138 -5.15 3.52 -17.74
N ASP A 139 -5.04 4.83 -17.96
CA ASP A 139 -4.63 5.39 -19.26
C ASP A 139 -3.10 5.45 -19.46
N GLY A 140 -2.32 5.07 -18.43
CA GLY A 140 -0.86 5.09 -18.44
C GLY A 140 -0.24 6.50 -18.40
N ARG A 141 -1.05 7.56 -18.33
CA ARG A 141 -0.55 8.93 -18.23
C ARG A 141 -0.17 9.23 -16.79
N THR A 142 0.94 9.94 -16.65
CA THR A 142 1.43 10.39 -15.35
C THR A 142 1.56 11.90 -15.38
N TYR A 143 0.99 12.55 -14.38
CA TYR A 143 0.99 14.01 -14.24
C TYR A 143 1.89 14.36 -13.07
N PRO A 144 3.09 14.92 -13.28
CA PRO A 144 4.09 15.11 -12.22
C PRO A 144 3.61 15.94 -11.02
N CYS A 145 2.64 16.83 -11.23
CA CYS A 145 2.06 17.69 -10.19
C CYS A 145 0.87 17.05 -9.43
N SER A 146 0.37 15.89 -9.87
CA SER A 146 -0.69 15.13 -9.18
C SER A 146 -0.11 14.29 -8.03
N ILE A 147 -0.94 13.87 -7.08
CA ILE A 147 -0.59 12.96 -5.98
C ILE A 147 0.03 11.69 -6.54
N ARG A 148 -0.62 11.03 -7.51
CA ARG A 148 -0.07 9.83 -8.16
C ARG A 148 1.29 10.09 -8.80
N GLY A 149 1.43 11.20 -9.52
CA GLY A 149 2.71 11.58 -10.12
C GLY A 149 3.82 11.72 -9.10
N ARG A 150 3.58 12.47 -8.03
CA ARG A 150 4.52 12.71 -6.93
C ARG A 150 4.84 11.43 -6.15
N MET A 151 3.86 10.54 -5.96
CA MET A 151 4.03 9.25 -5.28
C MET A 151 4.76 8.19 -6.12
N THR A 152 4.94 8.41 -7.42
CA THR A 152 5.54 7.41 -8.33
C THR A 152 6.84 6.79 -7.79
N PRO A 153 7.82 7.55 -7.25
CA PRO A 153 9.06 6.97 -6.72
C PRO A 153 8.83 6.04 -5.52
N VAL A 154 7.92 6.43 -4.61
CA VAL A 154 7.55 5.65 -3.42
C VAL A 154 6.85 4.36 -3.84
N LEU A 155 5.83 4.46 -4.71
CA LEU A 155 5.08 3.29 -5.16
C LEU A 155 5.99 2.29 -5.89
N GLN A 156 6.88 2.77 -6.77
CA GLN A 156 7.84 1.89 -7.47
C GLN A 156 8.82 1.20 -6.51
N THR A 157 9.19 1.86 -5.42
CA THR A 157 10.07 1.29 -4.39
C THR A 157 9.34 0.17 -3.65
N VAL A 158 8.13 0.44 -3.17
CA VAL A 158 7.29 -0.56 -2.48
C VAL A 158 6.98 -1.76 -3.38
N GLU A 159 6.62 -1.53 -4.63
CA GLU A 159 6.36 -2.61 -5.60
C GLU A 159 7.60 -3.46 -5.86
N ARG A 160 8.76 -2.83 -6.01
CA ARG A 160 10.03 -3.54 -6.20
C ARG A 160 10.38 -4.37 -4.98
N GLU A 161 10.16 -3.86 -3.78
CA GLU A 161 10.38 -4.62 -2.55
C GLU A 161 9.45 -5.83 -2.46
N LEU A 162 8.16 -5.67 -2.77
CA LEU A 162 7.20 -6.78 -2.86
C LEU A 162 7.64 -7.85 -3.87
N CYS A 163 8.06 -7.45 -5.07
CA CYS A 163 8.53 -8.39 -6.10
C CYS A 163 9.80 -9.15 -5.71
N ARG A 164 10.63 -8.58 -4.82
CA ARG A 164 11.88 -9.19 -4.36
C ARG A 164 11.71 -10.09 -3.15
N MET A 165 10.54 -10.10 -2.52
CA MET A 165 10.29 -10.95 -1.35
C MET A 165 10.35 -12.43 -1.72
N SER A 166 11.11 -13.18 -0.95
CA SER A 166 11.17 -14.63 -1.03
C SER A 166 10.77 -15.26 0.31
N PRO A 167 10.21 -16.48 0.32
CA PRO A 167 9.96 -17.19 1.57
C PRO A 167 11.21 -17.44 2.42
N ALA A 168 12.41 -17.37 1.83
CA ALA A 168 13.67 -17.54 2.55
C ALA A 168 13.97 -16.36 3.49
N ASP A 169 13.52 -15.15 3.16
CA ASP A 169 13.77 -13.93 3.93
C ASP A 169 13.08 -13.94 5.31
N PHE A 170 12.10 -14.85 5.49
CA PHE A 170 11.26 -14.94 6.69
C PHE A 170 11.51 -16.22 7.50
N LYS A 171 12.54 -16.99 7.14
CA LYS A 171 12.99 -18.14 7.94
C LYS A 171 13.67 -17.66 9.21
N ALA A 172 13.54 -18.45 10.28
CA ALA A 172 14.23 -18.23 11.55
C ALA A 172 15.67 -18.73 11.47
#